data_AF-A0AAE3NY20-F1
#
_entry.id   AF-A0AAE3NY20-F1
#
_cell.length_a   1.000
_cell.length_b   1.000
_cell.length_c   1.000
_cell.angle_alpha   90.00
_cell.angle_beta   90.00
_cell.angle_gamma   90.00
#
_symmetry.space_group_name_H-M   'P 1'
#
loop_
_entity.id
_entity.type
_entity.pdbx_description
1 polymer ?
#
loop_
_entity_poly.entity_id
_entity_poly.type
_entity_poly.pdbx_seq_one_letter_code
_entity_poly.pdbx_strand_id
1 'polypeptide(L)'
;MHKKIFILYFLLATQISFSQTGIIKSYYPNKNIKSEISYINDILDGKSIYYYENGNEKLEQNFSRGILNGWVKEFYENGNLKKEFYVNNGIKDGDEKSYSNEGQLLSILSYQNGIMIKEQKFSEEKFKTIEKIVEKSKDIFKEAYPIGGIEEIQSKIIYPDDAIKYGLEGKVKILLTISETGNILNNKVLKSLGLGCDEEALRVLQQTKFMPARLNDKFVQSELELELTFSLPKKENIISTDIKNENKFVENITIICDADECPKPFDDLQTIYSRIEIPNVAKVLKVKGMIVIEATVNLEGNIIHSKIISGVGYGCDQQVEESLKKSKFTVAKKNGKSIETKFLINFPFSYDFNK
;
A
#
# COMPACT_ATOMS: atom_id res chain seq x y z
N MET A 1 -65.67 -2.70 -32.62
CA MET A 1 -65.78 -2.91 -31.16
C MET A 1 -65.31 -4.34 -30.87
N HIS A 2 -64.31 -4.70 -30.07
CA HIS A 2 -63.44 -4.03 -29.10
C HIS A 2 -62.00 -4.47 -29.36
N LYS A 3 -61.05 -3.52 -29.32
CA LYS A 3 -59.61 -3.78 -29.35
C LYS A 3 -59.20 -4.49 -28.05
N LYS A 4 -58.57 -5.66 -28.13
CA LYS A 4 -57.77 -6.21 -27.03
C LYS A 4 -56.30 -6.01 -27.36
N ILE A 5 -55.74 -4.94 -26.80
CA ILE A 5 -54.33 -4.63 -26.76
C ILE A 5 -53.68 -5.58 -25.75
N PHE A 6 -52.84 -6.50 -26.22
CA PHE A 6 -52.00 -7.35 -25.38
C PHE A 6 -50.69 -6.58 -25.16
N ILE A 7 -50.60 -5.83 -24.06
CA ILE A 7 -49.36 -5.16 -23.64
C ILE A 7 -48.42 -6.26 -23.14
N LEU A 8 -47.43 -6.55 -23.97
CA LEU A 8 -46.28 -7.38 -23.64
C LEU A 8 -45.43 -6.60 -22.61
N TYR A 9 -45.57 -6.92 -21.32
CA TYR A 9 -44.67 -6.40 -20.29
C TYR A 9 -43.29 -7.03 -20.47
N PHE A 10 -42.44 -6.34 -21.24
CA PHE A 10 -41.01 -6.61 -21.28
C PHE A 10 -40.40 -6.07 -19.97
N LEU A 11 -40.32 -6.93 -18.96
CA LEU A 11 -39.58 -6.67 -17.72
C LEU A 11 -38.09 -6.61 -18.07
N LEU A 12 -37.64 -5.45 -18.52
CA LEU A 12 -36.23 -5.13 -18.66
C LEU A 12 -35.68 -4.98 -17.23
N ALA A 13 -35.31 -6.10 -16.61
CA ALA A 13 -34.52 -6.09 -15.39
C ALA A 13 -33.14 -5.53 -15.74
N THR A 14 -33.00 -4.21 -15.73
CA THR A 14 -31.69 -3.57 -15.73
C THR A 14 -31.00 -4.04 -14.46
N GLN A 15 -30.02 -4.93 -14.60
CA GLN A 15 -29.13 -5.26 -13.50
C GLN A 15 -28.36 -3.98 -13.18
N ILE A 16 -28.85 -3.23 -12.20
CA ILE A 16 -28.05 -2.19 -11.57
C ILE A 16 -27.03 -2.96 -10.76
N SER A 17 -25.86 -3.20 -11.35
CA SER A 17 -24.70 -3.71 -10.64
C SER A 17 -24.26 -2.59 -9.68
N PHE A 18 -24.78 -2.62 -8.45
CA PHE A 18 -24.27 -1.76 -7.39
C PHE A 18 -22.86 -2.23 -7.06
N SER A 19 -21.88 -1.35 -7.25
CA SER A 19 -20.49 -1.67 -6.92
C SER A 19 -20.34 -1.81 -5.41
N GLN A 20 -19.75 -2.91 -4.98
CA GLN A 20 -19.63 -3.24 -3.56
C GLN A 20 -18.53 -2.38 -2.93
N THR A 21 -18.90 -1.64 -1.89
CA THR A 21 -17.98 -0.90 -1.02
C THR A 21 -18.20 -1.37 0.41
N GLY A 22 -17.12 -1.71 1.11
CA GLY A 22 -17.14 -2.25 2.46
C GLY A 22 -16.53 -3.65 2.56
N ILE A 23 -16.71 -4.28 3.73
CA ILE A 23 -16.18 -5.62 4.01
C ILE A 23 -17.20 -6.66 3.57
N ILE A 24 -16.82 -7.49 2.60
CA ILE A 24 -17.62 -8.61 2.12
C ILE A 24 -17.20 -9.88 2.87
N LYS A 25 -18.16 -10.51 3.53
CA LYS A 25 -17.97 -11.76 4.25
C LYS A 25 -18.49 -12.94 3.43
N SER A 26 -17.69 -14.01 3.37
CA SER A 26 -18.15 -15.31 2.88
C SER A 26 -18.13 -16.32 4.02
N TYR A 27 -18.93 -17.38 3.90
CA TYR A 27 -19.12 -18.37 4.97
C TYR A 27 -18.94 -19.78 4.42
N TYR A 28 -18.46 -20.67 5.29
CA TYR A 28 -18.46 -22.10 5.07
C TYR A 28 -19.87 -22.69 5.24
N PRO A 29 -20.13 -23.94 4.78
CA PRO A 29 -21.42 -24.61 5.01
C PRO A 29 -21.81 -24.71 6.49
N ASN A 30 -20.81 -24.81 7.38
CA ASN A 30 -20.98 -24.81 8.84
C ASN A 30 -21.32 -23.42 9.43
N LYS A 31 -21.44 -22.39 8.58
CA LYS A 31 -21.69 -20.98 8.91
C LYS A 31 -20.53 -20.23 9.59
N ASN A 32 -19.36 -20.85 9.75
CA ASN A 32 -18.17 -20.13 10.17
C ASN A 32 -17.69 -19.19 9.05
N ILE A 33 -17.09 -18.06 9.43
CA ILE A 33 -16.55 -17.10 8.47
C ILE A 33 -15.44 -17.78 7.68
N LYS A 34 -15.49 -17.64 6.35
CA LYS A 34 -14.50 -18.16 5.41
C LYS A 34 -13.55 -17.07 4.93
N SER A 35 -14.07 -15.87 4.72
CA SER A 35 -13.25 -14.70 4.36
C SER A 35 -13.93 -13.40 4.74
N GLU A 36 -13.12 -12.37 4.96
CA GLU A 36 -13.51 -10.97 5.10
C GLU A 36 -12.63 -10.15 4.18
N ILE A 37 -13.22 -9.54 3.16
CA ILE A 37 -12.46 -8.91 2.07
C ILE A 37 -12.96 -7.48 1.93
N SER A 38 -12.05 -6.51 2.05
CA SER A 38 -12.36 -5.09 1.91
C SER A 38 -12.37 -4.65 0.44
N TYR A 39 -13.49 -4.06 0.01
CA TYR A 39 -13.66 -3.51 -1.33
C TYR A 39 -14.00 -2.02 -1.29
N ILE A 40 -13.51 -1.28 -2.29
CA ILE A 40 -13.98 0.06 -2.67
C ILE A 40 -14.35 -0.01 -4.15
N ASN A 41 -15.65 0.11 -4.46
CA ASN A 41 -16.20 -0.01 -5.81
C ASN A 41 -15.73 -1.26 -6.56
N ASP A 42 -15.94 -2.44 -5.97
CA ASP A 42 -15.54 -3.77 -6.48
C ASP A 42 -14.03 -4.01 -6.62
N ILE A 43 -13.19 -3.06 -6.19
CA ILE A 43 -11.73 -3.24 -6.12
C ILE A 43 -11.28 -3.52 -4.70
N LEU A 44 -10.40 -4.52 -4.56
CA LEU A 44 -9.73 -4.83 -3.29
C LEU A 44 -8.96 -3.61 -2.78
N ASP A 45 -9.38 -3.08 -1.64
CA ASP A 45 -8.77 -1.91 -1.03
C ASP A 45 -8.94 -1.99 0.48
N GLY A 46 -7.84 -2.19 1.19
CA GLY A 46 -7.79 -2.54 2.61
C GLY A 46 -7.44 -4.00 2.87
N LYS A 47 -7.78 -4.46 4.07
CA LYS A 47 -7.41 -5.77 4.60
C LYS A 47 -8.31 -6.88 4.04
N SER A 48 -7.70 -8.03 3.73
CA SER A 48 -8.37 -9.26 3.33
C SER A 48 -7.88 -10.41 4.20
N ILE A 49 -8.81 -11.05 4.91
CA ILE A 49 -8.55 -12.15 5.83
C ILE A 49 -9.30 -13.38 5.34
N TYR A 50 -8.65 -14.53 5.35
CA TYR A 50 -9.23 -15.84 5.09
C TYR A 50 -9.05 -16.70 6.32
N TYR A 51 -10.04 -17.54 6.59
CA TYR A 51 -10.08 -18.38 7.78
C TYR A 51 -10.14 -19.86 7.39
N TYR A 52 -9.70 -20.73 8.28
CA TYR A 52 -9.97 -22.17 8.23
C TYR A 52 -11.39 -22.46 8.73
N GLU A 53 -11.91 -23.67 8.48
CA GLU A 53 -13.24 -24.06 8.96
C GLU A 53 -13.37 -24.05 10.48
N ASN A 54 -12.26 -24.22 11.20
CA ASN A 54 -12.19 -24.12 12.67
C ASN A 54 -12.23 -22.68 13.19
N GLY A 55 -12.23 -21.68 12.30
CA GLY A 55 -12.29 -20.25 12.64
C GLY A 55 -10.93 -19.58 12.83
N ASN A 56 -9.82 -20.33 12.83
CA ASN A 56 -8.48 -19.74 12.90
C ASN A 56 -8.15 -19.03 11.58
N GLU A 57 -7.37 -17.95 11.67
CA GLU A 57 -6.86 -17.27 10.48
C GLU A 57 -6.01 -18.22 9.64
N LYS A 58 -6.14 -18.08 8.33
CA LYS A 58 -5.40 -18.85 7.32
C LYS A 58 -4.46 -17.93 6.55
N LEU A 59 -4.94 -16.76 6.18
CA LEU A 59 -4.20 -15.80 5.37
C LEU A 59 -4.70 -14.39 5.69
N GLU A 60 -3.79 -13.52 6.06
CA GLU A 60 -3.99 -12.08 6.14
C GLU A 60 -3.16 -11.41 5.04
N GLN A 61 -3.77 -10.51 4.29
CA GLN A 61 -3.10 -9.70 3.28
C GLN A 61 -3.75 -8.33 3.16
N ASN A 62 -3.01 -7.36 2.65
CA ASN A 62 -3.49 -6.00 2.47
C ASN A 62 -3.43 -5.60 1.00
N PHE A 63 -4.47 -4.95 0.52
CA PHE A 63 -4.53 -4.38 -0.81
C PHE A 63 -4.62 -2.86 -0.71
N SER A 64 -4.01 -2.17 -1.66
CA SER A 64 -4.24 -0.76 -1.91
C SER A 64 -4.58 -0.61 -3.37
N ARG A 65 -5.79 -0.13 -3.67
CA ARG A 65 -6.22 0.16 -5.04
C ARG A 65 -6.11 -1.04 -5.99
N GLY A 66 -6.46 -2.23 -5.50
CA GLY A 66 -6.44 -3.50 -6.22
C GLY A 66 -5.09 -4.22 -6.23
N ILE A 67 -4.05 -3.61 -5.68
CA ILE A 67 -2.69 -4.13 -5.70
C ILE A 67 -2.31 -4.60 -4.30
N LEU A 68 -1.78 -5.82 -4.19
CA LEU A 68 -1.26 -6.36 -2.94
C LEU A 68 -0.17 -5.41 -2.40
N ASN A 69 -0.39 -4.81 -1.24
CA ASN A 69 0.50 -3.82 -0.65
C ASN A 69 0.40 -3.85 0.87
N GLY A 70 1.52 -4.12 1.54
CA GLY A 70 1.62 -4.33 2.97
C GLY A 70 2.10 -5.74 3.33
N TRP A 71 1.89 -6.11 4.60
CA TRP A 71 2.22 -7.44 5.09
C TRP A 71 1.27 -8.51 4.55
N VAL A 72 1.84 -9.67 4.25
CA VAL A 72 1.15 -10.92 3.99
C VAL A 72 1.57 -11.92 5.05
N LYS A 73 0.60 -12.54 5.71
CA LYS A 73 0.81 -13.55 6.75
C LYS A 73 -0.03 -14.77 6.45
N GLU A 74 0.61 -15.93 6.35
CA GLU A 74 -0.05 -17.23 6.24
C GLU A 74 0.10 -17.94 7.58
N PHE A 75 -0.95 -18.67 7.99
CA PHE A 75 -0.99 -19.39 9.26
C PHE A 75 -1.30 -20.86 9.03
N TYR A 76 -0.88 -21.70 9.96
CA TYR A 76 -1.31 -23.09 10.05
C TYR A 76 -2.70 -23.17 10.69
N GLU A 77 -3.39 -24.30 10.50
CA GLU A 77 -4.73 -24.51 11.05
C GLU A 77 -4.77 -24.48 12.59
N ASN A 78 -3.64 -24.72 13.26
CA ASN A 78 -3.49 -24.57 14.71
C ASN A 78 -3.32 -23.10 15.18
N GLY A 79 -3.31 -22.13 14.26
CA GLY A 79 -3.18 -20.70 14.52
C GLY A 79 -1.74 -20.18 14.55
N ASN A 80 -0.74 -21.05 14.45
CA ASN A 80 0.66 -20.61 14.44
C ASN A 80 1.02 -19.99 13.08
N LEU A 81 1.86 -18.94 13.11
CA LEU A 81 2.36 -18.30 11.91
C LEU A 81 3.14 -19.31 11.08
N LYS A 82 2.81 -19.43 9.80
CA LYS A 82 3.47 -20.30 8.83
C LYS A 82 4.47 -19.53 7.99
N LYS A 83 4.09 -18.34 7.56
CA LYS A 83 4.91 -17.51 6.68
C LYS A 83 4.53 -16.04 6.82
N GLU A 84 5.52 -15.16 6.76
CA GLU A 84 5.27 -13.72 6.61
C GLU A 84 6.25 -13.07 5.64
N PHE A 85 5.77 -12.05 4.92
CA PHE A 85 6.60 -11.20 4.06
C PHE A 85 5.90 -9.88 3.78
N TYR A 86 6.66 -8.88 3.34
CA TYR A 86 6.14 -7.59 2.93
C TYR A 86 6.06 -7.50 1.40
N VAL A 87 5.00 -6.88 0.90
CA VAL A 87 4.80 -6.57 -0.51
C VAL A 87 4.63 -5.07 -0.65
N ASN A 88 5.41 -4.44 -1.54
CA ASN A 88 5.23 -3.05 -1.92
C ASN A 88 4.78 -2.97 -3.37
N ASN A 89 3.59 -2.42 -3.63
CA ASN A 89 3.03 -2.28 -4.97
C ASN A 89 3.07 -3.59 -5.79
N GLY A 90 2.69 -4.72 -5.18
CA GLY A 90 2.67 -6.04 -5.81
C GLY A 90 4.03 -6.75 -5.88
N ILE A 91 5.11 -6.08 -5.48
CA ILE A 91 6.47 -6.63 -5.53
C ILE A 91 6.91 -7.01 -4.10
N LYS A 92 7.35 -8.26 -3.91
CA LYS A 92 7.96 -8.69 -2.65
C LYS A 92 9.32 -8.01 -2.47
N ASP A 93 9.53 -7.38 -1.32
CA ASP A 93 10.78 -6.68 -1.00
C ASP A 93 11.09 -6.86 0.49
N GLY A 94 12.34 -7.20 0.81
CA GLY A 94 12.76 -7.61 2.14
C GLY A 94 12.66 -9.12 2.39
N ASP A 95 12.59 -9.49 3.67
CA ASP A 95 12.67 -10.90 4.09
C ASP A 95 11.30 -11.58 4.10
N GLU A 96 11.22 -12.74 3.47
CA GLU A 96 10.19 -13.75 3.73
C GLU A 96 10.72 -14.70 4.81
N LYS A 97 9.95 -14.85 5.89
CA LYS A 97 10.23 -15.82 6.95
C LYS A 97 9.23 -16.94 6.89
N SER A 98 9.71 -18.18 6.98
CA SER A 98 8.85 -19.38 7.08
C SER A 98 9.11 -20.10 8.39
N TYR A 99 8.05 -20.63 8.98
CA TYR A 99 8.05 -21.25 10.30
C TYR A 99 7.41 -22.64 10.25
N SER A 100 7.72 -23.49 11.23
CA SER A 100 7.05 -24.78 11.43
C SER A 100 5.68 -24.58 12.09
N ASN A 101 4.86 -25.64 12.11
CA ASN A 101 3.58 -25.63 12.81
C ASN A 101 3.73 -25.52 14.34
N GLU A 102 4.93 -25.73 14.89
CA GLU A 102 5.28 -25.46 16.30
C GLU A 102 5.81 -24.03 16.51
N GLY A 103 5.95 -23.23 15.45
CA GLY A 103 6.43 -21.85 15.49
C GLY A 103 7.94 -21.67 15.35
N GLN A 104 8.68 -22.73 15.01
CA GLN A 104 10.14 -22.65 14.85
C GLN A 104 10.49 -22.01 13.50
N LEU A 105 11.43 -21.06 13.45
CA LEU A 105 11.88 -20.45 12.20
C LEU A 105 12.64 -21.48 11.34
N LEU A 106 12.12 -21.81 10.16
CA LEU A 106 12.68 -22.80 9.23
C LEU A 106 13.55 -22.16 8.15
N SER A 107 13.17 -20.97 7.66
CA SER A 107 13.97 -20.27 6.66
C SER A 107 13.72 -18.76 6.60
N ILE A 108 14.72 -18.06 6.06
CA ILE A 108 14.62 -16.67 5.62
C ILE A 108 15.03 -16.60 4.14
N LEU A 109 14.15 -16.08 3.30
CA LEU A 109 14.43 -15.74 1.91
C LEU A 109 14.44 -14.21 1.78
N SER A 110 15.57 -13.63 1.41
CA SER A 110 15.69 -12.17 1.24
C SER A 110 15.45 -11.80 -0.21
N TYR A 111 14.58 -10.82 -0.45
CA TYR A 111 14.23 -10.28 -1.75
C TYR A 111 14.64 -8.82 -1.87
N GLN A 112 15.10 -8.43 -3.06
CA GLN A 112 15.31 -7.04 -3.43
C GLN A 112 14.60 -6.77 -4.75
N ASN A 113 13.60 -5.89 -4.76
CA ASN A 113 12.77 -5.59 -5.92
C ASN A 113 12.16 -6.84 -6.58
N GLY A 114 11.68 -7.79 -5.78
CA GLY A 114 11.06 -9.04 -6.26
C GLY A 114 12.04 -10.14 -6.65
N ILE A 115 13.34 -9.85 -6.66
CA ILE A 115 14.39 -10.83 -6.97
C ILE A 115 14.90 -11.44 -5.67
N MET A 116 14.84 -12.76 -5.54
CA MET A 116 15.44 -13.47 -4.41
C MET A 116 16.96 -13.35 -4.49
N ILE A 117 17.58 -12.75 -3.47
CA ILE A 117 19.03 -12.53 -3.40
C ILE A 117 19.74 -13.48 -2.42
N LYS A 118 19.01 -14.05 -1.47
CA LYS A 118 19.59 -14.91 -0.44
C LYS A 118 18.57 -15.90 0.12
N GLU A 119 19.04 -17.10 0.45
CA GLU A 119 18.30 -18.10 1.20
C GLU A 119 19.11 -18.54 2.43
N GLN A 120 18.45 -18.66 3.57
CA GLN A 120 18.98 -19.20 4.82
C GLN A 120 18.00 -20.25 5.34
N LYS A 121 18.46 -21.49 5.56
CA LYS A 121 17.66 -22.59 6.12
C LYS A 121 18.18 -22.99 7.51
N PHE A 122 17.26 -23.31 8.41
CA PHE A 122 17.54 -23.78 9.76
C PHE A 122 17.04 -25.23 9.88
N SER A 123 17.83 -26.15 10.45
CA SER A 123 17.45 -27.58 10.56
C SER A 123 16.71 -27.88 11.87
N GLU A 124 15.64 -28.68 11.78
CA GLU A 124 14.83 -29.13 12.93
C GLU A 124 15.65 -29.93 13.96
N GLU A 125 16.67 -30.67 13.52
CA GLU A 125 17.46 -31.57 14.39
C GLU A 125 18.27 -30.85 15.47
N LYS A 126 18.61 -29.55 15.30
CA LYS A 126 19.35 -28.79 16.31
C LYS A 126 18.46 -28.31 17.46
N PHE A 127 17.14 -28.30 17.30
CA PHE A 127 16.20 -27.71 18.27
C PHE A 127 15.67 -28.70 19.31
N LYS A 128 15.58 -30.01 19.02
CA LYS A 128 15.17 -31.03 20.00
C LYS A 128 16.08 -31.12 21.23
N THR A 129 17.38 -30.83 21.06
CA THR A 129 18.35 -30.82 22.16
C THR A 129 18.25 -29.53 22.99
N ILE A 130 17.78 -28.43 22.39
CA ILE A 130 17.62 -27.12 23.03
C ILE A 130 16.30 -27.05 23.82
N GLU A 131 15.21 -27.63 23.32
CA GLU A 131 13.91 -27.63 24.01
C GLU A 131 13.95 -28.31 25.38
N LYS A 132 14.75 -29.39 25.53
CA LYS A 132 14.93 -30.08 26.82
C LYS A 132 15.66 -29.24 27.88
N ILE A 133 16.36 -28.18 27.46
CA ILE A 133 17.08 -27.23 28.33
C ILE A 133 16.21 -26.01 28.64
N VAL A 134 15.37 -25.57 27.69
CA VAL A 134 14.55 -24.34 27.79
C VAL A 134 13.25 -24.54 28.57
N GLU A 135 12.74 -25.76 28.70
CA GLU A 135 11.50 -26.05 29.47
C GLU A 135 11.58 -25.72 30.97
N LYS A 136 12.78 -25.42 31.49
CA LYS A 136 13.00 -24.98 32.88
C LYS A 136 12.95 -23.46 33.11
N SER A 137 12.82 -22.64 32.06
CA SER A 137 12.79 -21.17 32.22
C SER A 137 11.93 -20.50 31.14
N LYS A 138 10.64 -20.79 31.11
CA LYS A 138 9.74 -20.05 30.23
C LYS A 138 9.31 -18.76 30.91
N ASP A 139 10.12 -17.72 30.75
CA ASP A 139 9.70 -16.38 31.10
C ASP A 139 8.67 -15.90 30.07
N ILE A 140 7.42 -15.65 30.49
CA ILE A 140 6.36 -15.15 29.60
C ILE A 140 6.52 -13.64 29.49
N PHE A 141 7.10 -13.18 28.38
CA PHE A 141 7.20 -11.75 28.05
C PHE A 141 6.02 -11.27 27.21
N LYS A 142 5.35 -10.19 27.63
CA LYS A 142 4.30 -9.46 26.91
C LYS A 142 4.80 -8.04 26.69
N GLU A 143 4.71 -7.55 25.46
CA GLU A 143 5.22 -6.21 25.09
C GLU A 143 4.37 -5.06 25.65
N ALA A 144 4.98 -3.88 25.72
CA ALA A 144 4.27 -2.65 26.04
C ALA A 144 3.41 -2.19 24.86
N TYR A 145 2.31 -1.48 25.13
CA TYR A 145 1.43 -0.97 24.07
C TYR A 145 0.64 0.27 24.53
N PRO A 146 0.20 1.14 23.60
CA PRO A 146 -0.66 2.27 23.93
C PRO A 146 -2.07 1.80 24.30
N ILE A 147 -2.59 2.32 25.41
CA ILE A 147 -3.99 2.13 25.79
C ILE A 147 -4.84 2.93 24.80
N GLY A 148 -5.81 2.28 24.16
CA GLY A 148 -6.59 2.87 23.06
C GLY A 148 -6.08 2.51 21.67
N GLY A 149 -4.89 1.91 21.57
CA GLY A 149 -4.30 1.50 20.31
C GLY A 149 -3.76 2.68 19.49
N ILE A 150 -3.25 2.36 18.30
CA ILE A 150 -2.61 3.36 17.42
C ILE A 150 -3.63 4.32 16.80
N GLU A 151 -4.87 3.88 16.57
CA GLU A 151 -5.92 4.68 15.96
C GLU A 151 -6.32 5.87 16.84
N GLU A 152 -6.42 5.66 18.15
CA GLU A 152 -6.72 6.74 19.10
C GLU A 152 -5.59 7.79 19.10
N ILE A 153 -4.33 7.37 19.02
CA ILE A 153 -3.19 8.29 18.89
C ILE A 153 -3.29 9.08 17.59
N GLN A 154 -3.54 8.40 16.46
CA GLN A 154 -3.60 9.01 15.13
C GLN A 154 -4.72 10.04 15.03
N SER A 155 -5.89 9.77 15.62
CA SER A 155 -7.02 10.72 15.62
C SER A 155 -6.76 12.02 16.39
N LYS A 156 -5.76 12.05 17.28
CA LYS A 156 -5.36 13.23 18.07
C LYS A 156 -4.28 14.06 17.40
N ILE A 157 -3.74 13.60 16.26
CA ILE A 157 -2.71 14.31 15.50
C ILE A 157 -3.32 15.57 14.89
N ILE A 158 -2.64 16.68 15.11
CA ILE A 158 -2.91 17.98 14.52
C ILE A 158 -1.82 18.24 13.50
N TYR A 159 -2.19 18.23 12.22
CA TYR A 159 -1.23 18.41 11.14
C TYR A 159 -0.56 19.80 11.22
N PRO A 160 0.78 19.90 11.21
CA PRO A 160 1.45 21.19 11.19
C PRO A 160 1.12 22.02 9.94
N ASP A 161 0.90 23.32 10.11
CA ASP A 161 0.53 24.23 9.00
C ASP A 161 1.55 24.24 7.86
N ASP A 162 2.85 24.20 8.19
CA ASP A 162 3.92 24.14 7.19
C ASP A 162 3.89 22.81 6.44
N ALA A 163 3.66 21.69 7.14
CA ALA A 163 3.52 20.39 6.51
C ALA A 163 2.30 20.34 5.57
N ILE A 164 1.17 20.97 5.94
CA ILE A 164 0.00 21.16 5.05
C ILE A 164 0.39 22.01 3.83
N LYS A 165 1.01 23.17 4.06
CA LYS A 165 1.39 24.13 3.02
C LYS A 165 2.30 23.52 1.95
N TYR A 166 3.22 22.66 2.37
CA TYR A 166 4.18 22.00 1.49
C TYR A 166 3.74 20.60 1.02
N GLY A 167 2.54 20.15 1.39
CA GLY A 167 2.01 18.86 0.93
C GLY A 167 2.75 17.65 1.52
N LEU A 168 3.35 17.77 2.71
CA LEU A 168 4.28 16.79 3.25
C LEU A 168 3.56 15.64 3.95
N GLU A 169 3.33 14.54 3.23
CA GLU A 169 2.78 13.30 3.78
C GLU A 169 3.87 12.26 4.06
N GLY A 170 3.65 11.38 5.03
CA GLY A 170 4.56 10.28 5.31
C GLY A 170 4.39 9.67 6.69
N LYS A 171 5.48 9.10 7.21
CA LYS A 171 5.49 8.35 8.47
C LYS A 171 6.62 8.82 9.37
N VAL A 172 6.31 9.04 10.64
CA VAL A 172 7.28 9.31 11.70
C VAL A 172 7.42 8.03 12.53
N LYS A 173 8.65 7.52 12.64
CA LYS A 173 8.97 6.31 13.43
C LYS A 173 9.71 6.68 14.70
N ILE A 174 9.19 6.27 15.86
CA ILE A 174 9.68 6.70 17.17
C ILE A 174 9.92 5.46 18.04
N LEU A 175 11.09 5.41 18.68
CA LEU A 175 11.40 4.46 19.75
C LEU A 175 11.13 5.13 21.09
N LEU A 176 10.31 4.50 21.92
CA LEU A 176 10.00 4.93 23.29
C LEU A 176 10.60 3.96 24.29
N THR A 177 11.06 4.46 25.43
CA THR A 177 11.34 3.64 26.62
C THR A 177 10.18 3.79 27.59
N ILE A 178 9.41 2.73 27.79
CA ILE A 178 8.25 2.72 28.70
C ILE A 178 8.68 2.15 30.05
N SER A 179 8.44 2.90 31.11
CA SER A 179 8.68 2.46 32.50
C SER A 179 7.69 1.38 32.95
N GLU A 180 7.99 0.73 34.08
CA GLU A 180 7.13 -0.23 34.77
C GLU A 180 5.74 0.33 35.17
N THR A 181 5.56 1.65 35.12
CA THR A 181 4.31 2.35 35.45
C THR A 181 3.56 2.86 34.22
N GLY A 182 4.12 2.71 33.02
CA GLY A 182 3.48 3.10 31.75
C GLY A 182 3.83 4.51 31.30
N ASN A 183 4.76 5.18 31.99
CA ASN A 183 5.27 6.50 31.61
C ASN A 183 6.42 6.37 30.60
N ILE A 184 6.49 7.30 29.64
CA ILE A 184 7.62 7.43 28.72
C ILE A 184 8.81 8.04 29.48
N LEU A 185 9.93 7.31 29.53
CA LEU A 185 11.18 7.77 30.12
C LEU A 185 12.08 8.47 29.11
N ASN A 186 12.21 7.87 27.92
CA ASN A 186 13.00 8.38 26.80
C ASN A 186 12.23 8.20 25.49
N ASN A 187 12.56 9.04 24.52
CA ASN A 187 12.08 8.90 23.15
C ASN A 187 13.22 9.20 22.18
N LYS A 188 13.18 8.55 21.02
CA LYS A 188 14.13 8.77 19.92
C LYS A 188 13.39 8.67 18.60
N VAL A 189 13.44 9.72 17.79
CA VAL A 189 12.95 9.69 16.42
C VAL A 189 13.93 8.85 15.59
N LEU A 190 13.45 7.72 15.06
CA LEU A 190 14.22 6.81 14.20
C LEU A 190 14.09 7.18 12.73
N LYS A 191 12.88 7.60 12.32
CA LYS A 191 12.61 8.12 10.99
C LYS A 191 11.83 9.43 11.13
N SER A 192 12.49 10.49 10.71
CA SER A 192 11.94 11.85 10.68
C SER A 192 11.10 12.04 9.42
N LEU A 193 10.00 12.80 9.56
CA LEU A 193 9.24 13.35 8.45
C LEU A 193 9.57 14.84 8.26
N GLY A 194 9.77 15.59 9.36
CA GLY A 194 10.11 17.02 9.33
C GLY A 194 8.90 17.97 9.29
N LEU A 195 9.16 19.27 9.12
CA LEU A 195 8.16 20.36 9.11
C LEU A 195 7.18 20.37 10.30
N GLY A 196 7.66 19.99 11.50
CA GLY A 196 6.85 19.95 12.72
C GLY A 196 6.13 18.62 12.97
N CYS A 197 6.17 17.67 12.03
CA CYS A 197 5.46 16.39 12.18
C CYS A 197 6.10 15.50 13.26
N ASP A 198 7.41 15.60 13.47
CA ASP A 198 8.11 14.82 14.49
C ASP A 198 7.73 15.28 15.89
N GLU A 199 7.69 16.60 16.09
CA GLU A 199 7.27 17.25 17.32
C GLU A 199 5.80 16.95 17.62
N GLU A 200 4.94 16.99 16.61
CA GLU A 200 3.53 16.66 16.74
C GLU A 200 3.32 15.19 17.12
N ALA A 201 4.07 14.28 16.50
CA ALA A 201 4.06 12.86 16.85
C ALA A 201 4.47 12.65 18.31
N LEU A 202 5.51 13.34 18.78
CA LEU A 202 5.92 13.29 20.19
C LEU A 202 4.86 13.89 21.13
N ARG A 203 4.19 14.98 20.73
CA ARG A 203 3.12 15.63 21.51
C ARG A 203 1.97 14.67 21.81
N VAL A 204 1.47 13.95 20.79
CA VAL A 204 0.37 12.99 20.99
C VAL A 204 0.79 11.78 21.80
N LEU A 205 2.04 11.30 21.63
CA LEU A 205 2.57 10.19 22.41
C LEU A 205 2.72 10.56 23.90
N GLN A 206 3.15 11.79 24.21
CA GLN A 206 3.23 12.29 25.59
C GLN A 206 1.86 12.38 26.27
N GLN A 207 0.78 12.54 25.51
CA GLN A 207 -0.60 12.57 26.02
C GLN A 207 -1.23 11.16 26.10
N THR A 208 -0.52 10.14 25.62
CA THR A 208 -1.01 8.76 25.56
C THR A 208 -0.62 7.98 26.80
N LYS A 209 -1.54 7.17 27.32
CA LYS A 209 -1.26 6.23 28.42
C LYS A 209 -0.77 4.91 27.84
N PHE A 210 0.26 4.32 28.42
CA PHE A 210 0.80 3.03 27.97
C PHE A 210 0.61 1.94 29.01
N MET A 211 0.36 0.72 28.54
CA MET A 211 0.54 -0.48 29.33
C MET A 211 2.02 -0.89 29.26
N PRO A 212 2.73 -1.07 30.38
CA PRO A 212 4.09 -1.57 30.39
C PRO A 212 4.18 -3.02 29.91
N ALA A 213 5.37 -3.42 29.48
CA ALA A 213 5.65 -4.82 29.23
C ALA A 213 5.55 -5.65 30.52
N ARG A 214 5.24 -6.94 30.39
CA ARG A 214 5.19 -7.89 31.51
C ARG A 214 6.14 -9.04 31.27
N LEU A 215 6.97 -9.36 32.25
CA LEU A 215 7.78 -10.58 32.30
C LEU A 215 7.33 -11.40 33.50
N ASN A 216 6.80 -12.61 33.27
CA ASN A 216 6.27 -13.46 34.35
C ASN A 216 5.29 -12.70 35.26
N ASP A 217 4.34 -12.04 34.62
CA ASP A 217 3.31 -11.22 35.26
C ASP A 217 3.76 -9.95 35.99
N LYS A 218 5.07 -9.67 36.10
CA LYS A 218 5.61 -8.43 36.65
C LYS A 218 5.81 -7.39 35.56
N PHE A 219 5.41 -6.14 35.83
CA PHE A 219 5.70 -5.03 34.92
C PHE A 219 7.20 -4.77 34.87
N VAL A 220 7.72 -4.59 33.66
CA VAL A 220 9.14 -4.33 33.41
C VAL A 220 9.27 -3.16 32.45
N GLN A 221 10.35 -2.39 32.60
CA GLN A 221 10.72 -1.38 31.61
C GLN A 221 11.03 -2.06 30.27
N SER A 222 10.54 -1.49 29.17
CA SER A 222 10.82 -2.00 27.83
C SER A 222 10.89 -0.89 26.80
N GLU A 223 11.50 -1.21 25.67
CA GLU A 223 11.40 -0.36 24.48
C GLU A 223 10.13 -0.69 23.68
N LEU A 224 9.53 0.33 23.07
CA LEU A 224 8.37 0.23 22.21
C LEU A 224 8.60 1.10 20.98
N GLU A 225 8.52 0.50 19.80
CA GLU A 225 8.62 1.21 18.53
C GLU A 225 7.22 1.49 17.99
N LEU A 226 6.95 2.75 17.63
CA LEU A 226 5.68 3.18 17.06
C LEU A 226 5.90 3.93 15.76
N GLU A 227 4.92 3.82 14.86
CA GLU A 227 4.90 4.51 13.58
C GLU A 227 3.58 5.30 13.46
N LEU A 228 3.69 6.62 13.39
CA LEU A 228 2.57 7.54 13.19
C LEU A 228 2.56 8.04 11.75
N THR A 229 1.37 8.24 11.20
CA THR A 229 1.16 8.48 9.77
C THR A 229 0.55 9.86 9.61
N PHE A 230 1.23 10.70 8.83
CA PHE A 230 0.74 12.02 8.45
C PHE A 230 0.20 11.91 7.03
N SER A 231 -1.13 11.88 6.93
CA SER A 231 -1.85 11.93 5.66
C SER A 231 -2.74 13.15 5.64
N LEU A 232 -2.62 13.97 4.60
CA LEU A 232 -3.43 15.16 4.46
C LEU A 232 -4.90 14.75 4.32
N PRO A 233 -5.82 15.48 4.98
CA PRO A 233 -7.23 15.24 4.77
C PRO A 233 -7.53 15.39 3.27
N LYS A 234 -8.10 14.35 2.67
CA LYS A 234 -8.65 14.44 1.32
C LYS A 234 -9.61 15.61 1.32
N LYS A 235 -9.42 16.61 0.44
CA LYS A 235 -10.35 17.73 0.30
C LYS A 235 -11.76 17.17 0.06
N GLU A 236 -12.57 17.12 1.11
CA GLU A 236 -14.01 16.94 0.99
C GLU A 236 -14.60 18.21 0.36
N ASN A 237 -15.61 18.01 -0.47
CA ASN A 237 -16.25 19.03 -1.30
C ASN A 237 -16.62 20.30 -0.49
N ILE A 238 -15.80 21.34 -0.61
CA ILE A 238 -16.29 22.70 -0.43
C ILE A 238 -17.11 23.00 -1.68
N ILE A 239 -18.43 23.12 -1.51
CA ILE A 239 -19.30 23.77 -2.48
C ILE A 239 -18.79 25.21 -2.60
N SER A 240 -17.92 25.47 -3.58
CA SER A 240 -17.67 26.83 -4.04
C SER A 240 -18.72 27.14 -5.11
N THR A 241 -19.73 27.90 -4.70
CA THR A 241 -20.53 28.71 -5.62
C THR A 241 -19.60 29.55 -6.51
N ASP A 242 -19.86 29.47 -7.81
CA ASP A 242 -19.56 30.45 -8.84
C ASP A 242 -18.16 31.08 -8.86
N ILE A 243 -17.26 30.48 -9.64
CA ILE A 243 -16.52 31.23 -10.67
C ILE A 243 -16.49 30.39 -11.95
N LYS A 244 -17.27 30.83 -12.95
CA LYS A 244 -17.01 30.51 -14.36
C LYS A 244 -15.69 31.15 -14.77
N ASN A 245 -14.71 30.35 -15.17
CA ASN A 245 -14.17 30.38 -16.53
C ASN A 245 -13.04 29.37 -16.70
N GLU A 246 -13.00 28.84 -17.91
CA GLU A 246 -12.16 27.79 -18.44
C GLU A 246 -10.68 27.96 -18.09
N ASN A 247 -10.08 26.90 -17.54
CA ASN A 247 -8.73 26.49 -17.91
C ASN A 247 -8.66 24.96 -17.83
N LYS A 248 -8.59 24.36 -19.00
CA LYS A 248 -8.37 22.93 -19.25
C LYS A 248 -7.14 22.50 -18.46
N PHE A 249 -7.29 21.55 -17.54
CA PHE A 249 -6.19 20.98 -16.77
C PHE A 249 -5.31 20.15 -17.72
N VAL A 250 -4.35 20.79 -18.39
CA VAL A 250 -3.37 20.12 -19.25
C VAL A 250 -2.02 20.17 -18.55
N GLU A 251 -1.82 19.26 -17.60
CA GLU A 251 -0.46 18.90 -17.23
C GLU A 251 0.13 18.11 -18.40
N ASN A 252 1.31 18.52 -18.88
CA ASN A 252 2.03 17.80 -19.93
C ASN A 252 2.90 16.70 -19.30
N ILE A 253 3.18 15.63 -20.05
CA ILE A 253 4.21 14.66 -19.65
C ILE A 253 5.52 15.41 -19.43
N THR A 254 6.09 15.25 -18.24
CA THR A 254 7.41 15.80 -17.91
C THR A 254 8.42 14.67 -17.87
N ILE A 255 9.58 14.87 -18.51
CA ILE A 255 10.65 13.87 -18.57
C ILE A 255 11.89 14.40 -17.87
N ILE A 256 12.48 13.57 -17.00
CA ILE A 256 13.70 13.87 -16.26
C ILE A 256 14.75 12.80 -16.60
N CYS A 257 15.96 13.22 -17.00
CA CYS A 257 17.05 12.32 -17.35
C CYS A 257 18.42 12.94 -17.02
N ASP A 258 19.48 12.12 -16.99
CA ASP A 258 20.88 12.55 -16.80
C ASP A 258 21.64 12.72 -18.14
N ALA A 259 20.99 13.36 -19.13
CA ALA A 259 21.53 13.64 -20.45
C ALA A 259 21.23 15.09 -20.87
N ASP A 260 22.02 15.64 -21.78
CA ASP A 260 21.86 17.02 -22.26
C ASP A 260 20.54 17.19 -23.03
N GLU A 261 20.16 16.16 -23.79
CA GLU A 261 18.85 16.06 -24.45
C GLU A 261 18.15 14.80 -23.95
N CYS A 262 17.00 14.97 -23.29
CA CYS A 262 16.19 13.85 -22.82
C CYS A 262 15.38 13.19 -23.94
N PRO A 263 15.09 11.88 -23.81
CA PRO A 263 14.11 11.21 -24.65
C PRO A 263 12.76 11.91 -24.60
N LYS A 264 12.08 12.02 -25.74
CA LYS A 264 10.74 12.56 -25.86
C LYS A 264 9.90 11.62 -26.70
N PRO A 265 8.63 11.37 -26.34
CA PRO A 265 7.76 10.57 -27.21
C PRO A 265 7.57 11.31 -28.55
N PHE A 266 7.53 10.55 -29.63
CA PHE A 266 7.13 11.05 -30.94
C PHE A 266 5.63 11.34 -30.98
N ASP A 267 4.85 10.48 -30.32
CA ASP A 267 3.43 10.63 -30.17
C ASP A 267 3.13 11.82 -29.25
N ASP A 268 2.14 12.62 -29.61
CA ASP A 268 1.64 13.64 -28.71
C ASP A 268 0.91 13.01 -27.52
N LEU A 269 0.67 13.84 -26.51
CA LEU A 269 0.03 13.40 -25.28
C LEU A 269 -1.34 12.75 -25.54
N GLN A 270 -2.14 13.32 -26.45
CA GLN A 270 -3.47 12.83 -26.79
C GLN A 270 -3.43 11.43 -27.43
N THR A 271 -2.45 11.18 -28.30
CA THR A 271 -2.23 9.88 -28.95
C THR A 271 -1.83 8.82 -27.93
N ILE A 272 -1.04 9.19 -26.92
CA ILE A 272 -0.72 8.29 -25.82
C ILE A 272 -2.00 7.99 -25.01
N TYR A 273 -2.83 8.99 -24.71
CA TYR A 273 -4.08 8.75 -23.98
C TYR A 273 -5.12 7.93 -24.74
N SER A 274 -5.24 8.10 -26.06
CA SER A 274 -6.24 7.39 -26.84
C SER A 274 -6.02 5.86 -26.84
N ARG A 275 -4.83 5.41 -26.47
CA ARG A 275 -4.46 4.00 -26.31
C ARG A 275 -4.64 3.45 -24.88
N ILE A 276 -5.02 4.30 -23.93
CA ILE A 276 -5.24 3.92 -22.52
C ILE A 276 -6.69 3.50 -22.35
N GLU A 277 -6.91 2.25 -21.96
CA GLU A 277 -8.24 1.78 -21.56
C GLU A 277 -8.50 2.14 -20.10
N ILE A 278 -9.24 3.24 -19.86
CA ILE A 278 -9.52 3.70 -18.50
C ILE A 278 -10.48 2.71 -17.80
N PRO A 279 -10.05 2.06 -16.70
CA PRO A 279 -10.90 1.14 -15.94
C PRO A 279 -12.16 1.84 -15.43
N ASN A 280 -13.32 1.15 -15.48
CA ASN A 280 -14.61 1.76 -15.10
C ASN A 280 -14.61 2.32 -13.67
N VAL A 281 -13.99 1.60 -12.74
CA VAL A 281 -13.75 2.03 -11.37
C VAL A 281 -12.97 3.35 -11.26
N ALA A 282 -11.98 3.58 -12.12
CA ALA A 282 -11.24 4.84 -12.16
C ALA A 282 -12.12 6.01 -12.62
N LYS A 283 -13.08 5.75 -13.52
CA LYS A 283 -14.11 6.72 -13.93
C LYS A 283 -15.09 7.04 -12.80
N VAL A 284 -15.54 6.01 -12.08
CA VAL A 284 -16.48 6.16 -10.95
C VAL A 284 -15.83 6.95 -9.81
N LEU A 285 -14.60 6.60 -9.46
CA LEU A 285 -13.82 7.26 -8.41
C LEU A 285 -13.23 8.61 -8.82
N LYS A 286 -13.44 9.02 -10.08
CA LYS A 286 -12.88 10.25 -10.64
C LYS A 286 -11.37 10.36 -10.41
N VAL A 287 -10.66 9.26 -10.62
CA VAL A 287 -9.22 9.14 -10.33
C VAL A 287 -8.44 10.13 -11.18
N LYS A 288 -7.62 10.94 -10.50
CA LYS A 288 -6.63 11.85 -11.09
C LYS A 288 -5.34 11.74 -10.29
N GLY A 289 -4.22 12.04 -10.92
CA GLY A 289 -2.94 12.11 -10.22
C GLY A 289 -1.76 11.88 -11.15
N MET A 290 -0.56 11.86 -10.58
CA MET A 290 0.67 11.66 -11.33
C MET A 290 1.12 10.20 -11.24
N ILE A 291 1.44 9.62 -12.39
CA ILE A 291 2.08 8.31 -12.51
C ILE A 291 3.53 8.56 -12.88
N VAL A 292 4.46 8.00 -12.10
CA VAL A 292 5.89 8.16 -12.32
C VAL A 292 6.44 6.81 -12.77
N ILE A 293 7.00 6.79 -13.99
CA ILE A 293 7.56 5.57 -14.60
C ILE A 293 9.04 5.80 -14.86
N GLU A 294 9.89 4.93 -14.32
CA GLU A 294 11.28 4.83 -14.75
C GLU A 294 11.30 3.97 -16.02
N ALA A 295 11.94 4.46 -17.08
CA ALA A 295 12.06 3.76 -18.35
C ALA A 295 13.49 3.82 -18.88
N THR A 296 13.89 2.81 -19.66
CA THR A 296 15.12 2.79 -20.45
C THR A 296 14.76 2.80 -21.92
N VAL A 297 15.28 3.77 -22.68
CA VAL A 297 15.11 3.83 -24.13
C VAL A 297 16.38 3.38 -24.84
N ASN A 298 16.26 2.47 -25.80
CA ASN A 298 17.37 2.02 -26.61
C ASN A 298 17.68 2.97 -27.79
N LEU A 299 18.71 2.66 -28.58
CA LEU A 299 19.13 3.49 -29.72
C LEU A 299 18.11 3.52 -30.87
N GLU A 300 17.16 2.58 -30.92
CA GLU A 300 16.06 2.55 -31.89
C GLU A 300 14.80 3.30 -31.39
N GLY A 301 14.89 3.95 -30.22
CA GLY A 301 13.79 4.73 -29.65
C GLY A 301 12.69 3.89 -29.02
N ASN A 302 12.95 2.62 -28.66
CA ASN A 302 12.00 1.77 -27.95
C ASN A 302 12.26 1.78 -26.45
N ILE A 303 11.20 1.74 -25.65
CA ILE A 303 11.30 1.41 -24.22
C ILE A 303 11.59 -0.09 -24.09
N ILE A 304 12.78 -0.44 -23.60
CA ILE A 304 13.22 -1.84 -23.41
C ILE A 304 13.05 -2.32 -21.96
N HIS A 305 13.04 -1.38 -21.01
CA HIS A 305 12.75 -1.64 -19.60
C HIS A 305 11.89 -0.53 -19.06
N SER A 306 10.93 -0.87 -18.20
CA SER A 306 10.15 0.11 -17.46
C SER A 306 9.74 -0.43 -16.10
N LYS A 307 9.58 0.47 -15.15
CA LYS A 307 9.13 0.20 -13.80
C LYS A 307 8.25 1.35 -13.33
N ILE A 308 7.04 1.04 -12.89
CA ILE A 308 6.19 2.01 -12.20
C ILE A 308 6.83 2.32 -10.84
N ILE A 309 7.23 3.58 -10.63
CA ILE A 309 7.82 4.07 -9.38
C ILE A 309 6.73 4.51 -8.41
N SER A 310 5.72 5.22 -8.93
CA SER A 310 4.54 5.66 -8.20
C SER A 310 3.36 5.73 -9.16
N GLY A 311 2.15 5.49 -8.66
CA GLY A 311 0.98 5.35 -9.51
C GLY A 311 -0.33 5.72 -8.80
N VAL A 312 -1.36 5.89 -9.61
CA VAL A 312 -2.73 6.16 -9.18
C VAL A 312 -3.51 4.88 -8.87
N GLY A 313 -3.00 3.71 -9.25
CA GLY A 313 -3.58 2.40 -8.97
C GLY A 313 -4.82 2.09 -9.81
N TYR A 314 -5.66 1.18 -9.32
CA TYR A 314 -6.94 0.80 -9.94
C TYR A 314 -6.82 0.27 -11.38
N GLY A 315 -5.62 -0.22 -11.75
CA GLY A 315 -5.30 -0.69 -13.11
C GLY A 315 -4.88 0.41 -14.09
N CYS A 316 -4.87 1.68 -13.68
CA CYS A 316 -4.53 2.79 -14.57
C CYS A 316 -3.03 2.83 -14.91
N ASP A 317 -2.19 2.46 -13.94
CA ASP A 317 -0.73 2.55 -14.06
C ASP A 317 -0.20 1.64 -15.17
N GLN A 318 -0.70 0.40 -15.22
CA GLN A 318 -0.35 -0.59 -16.24
C GLN A 318 -0.83 -0.14 -17.63
N GLN A 319 -2.03 0.44 -17.72
CA GLN A 319 -2.58 0.94 -18.98
C GLN A 319 -1.73 2.09 -19.56
N VAL A 320 -1.24 2.97 -18.69
CA VAL A 320 -0.33 4.06 -19.06
C VAL A 320 1.02 3.52 -19.50
N GLU A 321 1.60 2.59 -18.74
CA GLU A 321 2.87 1.93 -19.07
C GLU A 321 2.79 1.22 -20.44
N GLU A 322 1.73 0.46 -20.68
CA GLU A 322 1.50 -0.22 -21.96
C GLU A 322 1.32 0.75 -23.13
N SER A 323 0.64 1.88 -22.91
CA SER A 323 0.51 2.91 -23.93
C SER A 323 1.85 3.57 -24.27
N LEU A 324 2.67 3.87 -23.25
CA LEU A 324 4.00 4.43 -23.45
C LEU A 324 4.92 3.45 -24.18
N LYS A 325 4.88 2.15 -23.87
CA LYS A 325 5.65 1.11 -24.58
C LYS A 325 5.30 1.00 -26.07
N LYS A 326 4.08 1.37 -26.47
CA LYS A 326 3.66 1.41 -27.88
C LYS A 326 4.16 2.67 -28.61
N SER A 327 4.66 3.66 -27.88
CA SER A 327 5.18 4.91 -28.44
C SER A 327 6.67 4.78 -28.78
N LYS A 328 7.09 5.44 -29.85
CA LYS A 328 8.52 5.68 -30.12
C LYS A 328 9.01 6.90 -29.36
N PHE A 329 10.27 6.88 -28.96
CA PHE A 329 10.95 7.98 -28.29
C PHE A 329 12.16 8.45 -29.08
N THR A 330 12.48 9.74 -28.98
CA THR A 330 13.80 10.23 -29.37
C THR A 330 14.86 9.63 -28.46
N VAL A 331 16.05 9.39 -28.99
CA VAL A 331 17.18 8.89 -28.20
C VAL A 331 17.78 10.05 -27.40
N ALA A 332 18.31 9.77 -26.22
CA ALA A 332 19.00 10.77 -25.42
C ALA A 332 20.35 11.14 -26.04
N LYS A 333 20.79 12.40 -25.85
CA LYS A 333 22.14 12.82 -26.23
C LYS A 333 22.94 13.29 -25.03
N LYS A 334 24.18 12.81 -24.93
CA LYS A 334 25.18 13.28 -23.96
C LYS A 334 26.47 13.61 -24.71
N ASN A 335 26.94 14.84 -24.60
CA ASN A 335 28.06 15.38 -25.38
C ASN A 335 27.89 15.18 -26.89
N GLY A 336 26.67 15.36 -27.40
CA GLY A 336 26.33 15.20 -28.82
C GLY A 336 26.28 13.76 -29.35
N LYS A 337 26.53 12.75 -28.51
CA LYS A 337 26.41 11.32 -28.88
C LYS A 337 25.09 10.74 -28.39
N SER A 338 24.43 9.98 -29.25
CA SER A 338 23.23 9.20 -28.88
C SER A 338 23.61 8.11 -27.88
N ILE A 339 22.87 8.02 -26.78
CA ILE A 339 23.07 7.03 -25.74
C ILE A 339 21.75 6.35 -25.36
N GLU A 340 21.83 5.08 -24.99
CA GLU A 340 20.80 4.45 -24.19
C GLU A 340 20.82 5.08 -22.79
N THR A 341 19.66 5.46 -22.28
CA THR A 341 19.58 6.10 -20.95
C THR A 341 18.33 5.70 -20.19
N LYS A 342 18.44 5.75 -18.87
CA LYS A 342 17.31 5.71 -17.95
C LYS A 342 16.77 7.11 -17.74
N PHE A 343 15.45 7.22 -17.67
CA PHE A 343 14.75 8.48 -17.47
C PHE A 343 13.43 8.25 -16.72
N LEU A 344 12.94 9.30 -16.07
CA LEU A 344 11.64 9.32 -15.39
C LEU A 344 10.62 10.01 -16.28
N ILE A 345 9.47 9.38 -16.45
CA ILE A 345 8.29 9.92 -17.12
C ILE A 345 7.27 10.23 -16.04
N ASN A 346 7.01 11.52 -15.84
CA ASN A 346 5.94 12.02 -14.99
C ASN A 346 4.71 12.19 -15.88
N PHE A 347 3.82 11.20 -15.84
CA PHE A 347 2.62 11.13 -16.65
C PHE A 347 1.41 11.59 -15.83
N PRO A 348 0.80 12.73 -16.15
CA PRO A 348 -0.45 13.12 -15.52
C PRO A 348 -1.55 12.17 -15.97
N PHE A 349 -2.40 11.71 -15.06
CA PHE A 349 -3.51 10.84 -15.39
C PHE A 349 -4.81 11.49 -14.93
N SER A 350 -5.84 11.39 -15.78
CA SER A 350 -7.20 11.81 -15.43
C SER A 350 -8.22 10.89 -16.06
N TYR A 351 -9.22 10.48 -15.29
CA TYR A 351 -10.31 9.61 -15.75
C TYR A 351 -11.15 10.20 -16.90
N ASP A 352 -11.14 11.53 -17.06
CA ASP A 352 -11.94 12.30 -18.01
C ASP A 352 -11.12 12.88 -19.17
N PHE A 353 -9.86 12.46 -19.34
CA PHE A 353 -8.96 13.08 -20.31
C PHE A 353 -9.45 12.99 -21.77
N ASN A 354 -10.26 11.96 -22.10
CA ASN A 354 -10.82 11.72 -23.43
C ASN A 354 -12.16 12.46 -23.68
N LYS A 355 -12.55 13.43 -22.83
CA LYS A 355 -13.82 14.16 -22.95
C LYS A 355 -13.67 15.64 -23.26
#